data_AF-A0A2B8BF23-F1
#
_entry.id   AF-A0A2B8BF23-F1
#
_cell.length_a   1.000
_cell.length_b   1.000
_cell.length_c   1.000
_cell.angle_alpha   90.00
_cell.angle_beta   90.00
_cell.angle_gamma   90.00
#
_symmetry.space_group_name_H-M   'P 1'
#
loop_
_entity.id
_entity.type
_entity.pdbx_description
1 polymer ?
#
loop_
_entity_poly.entity_id
_entity_poly.type
_entity_poly.pdbx_seq_one_letter_code
_entity_poly.pdbx_strand_id
1 'polypeptide(L)'
;MSVAIRSIRLTQRQVGRGAGAPVVHAVLTMAARGICFHGCALVEDAAGQWLLSPAWFDGVQPHRRRVQIEDPDLHASLLNAAMNAYRLLAGHTESPT
;
A
#
# COMPACT_ATOMS: atom_id res chain seq x y z
N MET A 1 9.82 10.14 -12.05
CA MET A 1 10.75 9.49 -11.09
C MET A 1 10.57 7.99 -11.17
N SER A 2 11.64 7.18 -11.14
CA SER A 2 11.53 5.72 -11.22
C SER A 2 11.32 5.08 -9.85
N VAL A 3 10.34 4.19 -9.74
CA VAL A 3 10.07 3.33 -8.58
C VAL A 3 10.16 1.88 -9.03
N ALA A 4 10.94 1.07 -8.32
CA ALA A 4 11.02 -0.37 -8.56
C ALA A 4 10.20 -1.14 -7.52
N ILE A 5 9.23 -1.94 -7.96
CA ILE A 5 8.52 -2.91 -7.10
C ILE A 5 9.35 -4.19 -7.03
N ARG A 6 9.74 -4.60 -5.83
CA ARG A 6 10.56 -5.80 -5.60
C ARG A 6 9.73 -7.01 -5.21
N SER A 7 8.65 -6.78 -4.47
CA SER A 7 7.70 -7.82 -4.08
C SER A 7 6.34 -7.18 -3.88
N ILE A 8 5.30 -7.96 -4.15
CA ILE A 8 3.92 -7.60 -3.84
C ILE A 8 3.18 -8.87 -3.44
N ARG A 9 2.42 -8.77 -2.35
CA ARG A 9 1.50 -9.80 -1.89
C ARG A 9 0.12 -9.19 -1.83
N LEU A 10 -0.81 -9.74 -2.61
CA LEU A 10 -2.22 -9.37 -2.53
C LEU A 10 -2.79 -9.86 -1.20
N THR A 11 -3.64 -9.04 -0.60
CA THR A 11 -4.36 -9.37 0.64
C THR A 11 -5.66 -8.59 0.65
N GLN A 12 -6.67 -9.03 1.38
CA GLN A 12 -7.88 -8.25 1.64
C GLN A 12 -8.17 -8.33 3.11
N ARG A 13 -7.41 -7.56 3.89
CA ARG A 13 -7.50 -7.56 5.35
C ARG A 13 -8.12 -6.26 5.81
N GLN A 14 -9.33 -6.33 6.36
CA GLN A 14 -9.91 -5.22 7.13
C GLN A 14 -9.10 -5.01 8.40
N VAL A 15 -8.80 -3.75 8.71
CA VAL A 15 -8.03 -3.37 9.88
C VAL A 15 -8.88 -2.45 10.75
N GLY A 16 -9.44 -3.01 11.82
CA GLY A 16 -10.38 -2.34 12.72
C GLY A 16 -11.70 -3.10 12.85
N ARG A 17 -12.63 -2.58 13.65
CA ARG A 17 -13.99 -3.11 13.80
C ARG A 17 -15.01 -2.07 13.35
N GLY A 18 -15.93 -2.46 12.46
CA GLY A 18 -17.04 -1.61 12.02
C GLY A 18 -17.17 -1.50 10.50
N ALA A 19 -18.35 -1.05 10.05
CA ALA A 19 -18.58 -0.71 8.65
C ALA A 19 -17.66 0.47 8.25
N GLY A 20 -16.91 0.31 7.16
CA GLY A 20 -15.92 1.31 6.73
C GLY A 20 -14.55 1.18 7.40
N ALA A 21 -14.22 0.07 8.05
CA ALA A 21 -12.84 -0.16 8.49
C ALA A 21 -11.88 -0.17 7.28
N PRO A 22 -10.70 0.48 7.36
CA PRO A 22 -9.72 0.48 6.28
C PRO A 22 -9.36 -0.94 5.84
N VAL A 23 -9.18 -1.12 4.53
CA VAL A 23 -8.83 -2.41 3.92
C VAL A 23 -7.42 -2.35 3.39
N VAL A 24 -6.56 -3.26 3.84
CA VAL A 24 -5.26 -3.48 3.22
C VAL A 24 -5.46 -4.40 2.02
N HIS A 25 -5.10 -3.90 0.83
CA HIS A 25 -5.24 -4.59 -0.46
C HIS A 25 -3.95 -5.28 -0.91
N ALA A 26 -2.80 -4.73 -0.51
CA ALA A 26 -1.52 -5.32 -0.81
C ALA A 26 -0.45 -4.91 0.20
N VAL A 27 0.56 -5.76 0.34
CA VAL A 27 1.81 -5.43 1.04
C VAL A 27 2.96 -5.55 0.04
N LEU A 28 3.76 -4.50 -0.06
CA LEU A 28 4.80 -4.33 -1.08
C LEU A 28 6.17 -4.04 -0.47
N THR A 29 7.21 -4.40 -1.21
CA THR A 29 8.56 -3.86 -1.03
C THR A 29 8.91 -3.04 -2.26
N MET A 30 9.37 -1.81 -2.06
CA MET A 30 9.63 -0.86 -3.14
C MET A 30 10.98 -0.17 -2.97
N ALA A 31 11.59 0.27 -4.06
CA ALA A 31 12.82 1.06 -4.01
C ALA A 31 12.70 2.32 -4.88
N ALA A 32 13.14 3.46 -4.34
CA ALA A 32 13.20 4.74 -5.03
C ALA A 32 14.33 5.59 -4.45
N ARG A 33 15.01 6.36 -5.30
CA ARG A 33 16.14 7.24 -4.91
C ARG A 33 17.24 6.53 -4.08
N GLY A 34 17.50 5.26 -4.37
CA GLY A 34 18.50 4.46 -3.62
C GLY A 34 18.03 3.97 -2.24
N ILE A 35 16.80 4.27 -1.84
CA ILE A 35 16.20 3.83 -0.57
C ILE A 35 15.25 2.66 -0.83
N CYS A 36 15.27 1.65 0.03
CA CYS A 36 14.34 0.53 0.01
C CYS A 36 13.31 0.67 1.14
N PHE A 37 12.03 0.59 0.77
CA PHE A 37 10.87 0.67 1.66
C PHE A 37 10.26 -0.73 1.78
N HIS A 38 10.42 -1.36 2.93
CA HIS A 38 9.92 -2.70 3.21
C HIS A 38 8.57 -2.65 3.94
N GLY A 39 7.65 -3.53 3.55
CA GLY A 39 6.38 -3.70 4.25
C GLY A 39 5.40 -2.54 4.04
N CYS A 40 5.46 -1.88 2.88
CA CYS A 40 4.51 -0.83 2.51
C CYS A 40 3.14 -1.44 2.26
N ALA A 41 2.14 -1.03 3.03
CA ALA A 41 0.75 -1.40 2.83
C ALA A 41 0.08 -0.44 1.85
N LEU A 42 -0.56 -0.99 0.83
CA LEU A 42 -1.54 -0.28 0.02
C LEU A 42 -2.90 -0.45 0.68
N VAL A 43 -3.49 0.66 1.10
CA VAL A 43 -4.70 0.71 1.93
C VAL A 43 -5.77 1.52 1.22
N GLU A 44 -7.01 1.07 1.31
CA GLU A 44 -8.19 1.87 1.02
C GLU A 44 -8.86 2.22 2.34
N ASP A 45 -9.04 3.51 2.61
CA ASP A 45 -9.66 3.97 3.85
C ASP A 45 -11.20 3.88 3.80
N ALA A 46 -11.84 4.30 4.90
CA ALA A 46 -13.29 4.31 5.04
C ALA A 46 -14.01 5.14 3.97
N ALA A 47 -13.34 6.15 3.40
CA ALA A 47 -13.87 7.06 2.40
C ALA A 47 -13.57 6.59 0.96
N GLY A 48 -12.95 5.41 0.78
CA GLY A 48 -12.52 4.90 -0.53
C GLY A 48 -11.25 5.56 -1.06
N GLN A 49 -10.49 6.28 -0.22
CA GLN A 49 -9.23 6.89 -0.63
C GLN A 49 -8.07 5.90 -0.52
N TRP A 50 -7.21 5.91 -1.53
CA TRP A 50 -6.03 5.06 -1.58
C TRP A 50 -4.83 5.72 -0.89
N LEU A 51 -4.22 4.99 0.02
CA LEU A 51 -3.11 5.43 0.85
C LEU A 51 -1.97 4.41 0.77
N LEU A 52 -0.74 4.92 0.84
CA LEU A 52 0.44 4.11 0.98
C LEU A 52 1.00 4.32 2.38
N SER A 53 0.98 3.27 3.20
CA SER A 53 1.55 3.30 4.54
C SER A 53 2.82 2.44 4.59
N PRO A 54 4.02 3.02 4.75
CA PRO A 54 5.25 2.25 4.99
C PRO A 54 5.31 1.59 6.39
N ALA A 55 4.20 1.54 7.12
CA ALA A 55 4.09 0.93 8.44
C ALA A 55 2.91 -0.05 8.53
N TRP A 56 3.08 -1.04 9.42
CA TRP A 56 2.07 -2.03 9.78
C TRP A 56 0.83 -1.32 10.38
N PHE A 57 -0.32 -1.46 9.73
CA PHE A 57 -1.60 -0.95 10.20
C PHE A 57 -2.20 -2.00 11.16
N ASP A 58 -2.32 -1.69 12.45
CA ASP A 58 -2.85 -2.60 13.49
C ASP A 58 -4.15 -2.08 14.16
N GLY A 59 -4.86 -1.15 13.53
CA GLY A 59 -6.28 -0.86 13.83
C GLY A 59 -6.66 -0.36 15.23
N VAL A 60 -5.74 -0.28 16.18
CA VAL A 60 -6.05 0.01 17.60
C VAL A 60 -5.34 1.26 18.11
N GLN A 61 -4.23 1.68 17.51
CA GLN A 61 -3.61 2.98 17.75
C GLN A 61 -2.92 3.46 16.47
N PRO A 62 -2.86 4.78 16.21
CA PRO A 62 -2.03 5.35 15.16
C PRO A 62 -0.55 5.20 15.57
N HIS A 63 -0.03 3.97 15.58
CA HIS A 63 1.33 3.72 16.03
C HIS A 63 2.34 4.25 15.02
N ARG A 64 3.21 5.16 15.51
CA ARG A 64 4.52 5.57 15.00
C ARG A 64 4.81 5.06 13.58
N ARG A 65 4.62 5.93 12.60
CA ARG A 65 5.25 5.79 11.28
C ARG A 65 6.74 5.50 11.53
N ARG A 66 7.19 4.27 11.29
CA ARG A 66 8.63 3.93 11.37
C ARG A 66 9.42 4.76 10.34
N VAL A 67 8.76 5.10 9.24
CA VAL A 67 9.27 5.95 8.17
C VAL A 67 8.15 6.90 7.74
N GLN A 68 8.44 8.19 7.67
CA GLN A 68 7.55 9.20 7.09
C GLN A 68 8.19 9.73 5.81
N ILE A 69 7.43 9.76 4.72
CA ILE A 69 7.86 10.33 3.44
C ILE A 69 7.31 11.75 3.41
N GLU A 70 8.19 12.74 3.62
CA GLU A 70 7.80 14.16 3.63
C GLU A 70 7.75 14.77 2.22
N ASP A 71 8.44 14.15 1.27
CA ASP A 71 8.43 14.54 -0.13
C ASP A 71 7.13 14.08 -0.81
N PRO A 72 6.24 15.02 -1.20
CA PRO A 72 4.93 14.68 -1.76
C PRO A 72 5.03 14.04 -3.14
N ASP A 73 6.02 14.41 -3.95
CA ASP A 73 6.22 13.86 -5.30
C ASP A 73 6.71 12.42 -5.24
N LEU A 74 7.62 12.15 -4.30
CA LEU A 74 8.07 10.79 -4.01
C LEU A 74 6.91 9.93 -3.49
N HIS A 75 6.12 10.46 -2.55
CA HIS A 75 4.96 9.75 -2.02
C HIS A 75 3.95 9.42 -3.11
N ALA A 76 3.58 10.39 -3.96
CA ALA A 76 2.68 10.19 -5.09
C ALA A 76 3.24 9.17 -6.09
N SER A 77 4.54 9.23 -6.39
CA SER A 77 5.20 8.27 -7.28
C SER A 77 5.14 6.84 -6.75
N LEU A 78 5.39 6.65 -5.44
CA LEU A 78 5.32 5.35 -4.79
C LEU A 78 3.88 4.80 -4.75
N LEU A 79 2.90 5.65 -4.40
CA LEU A 79 1.49 5.27 -4.37
C LEU A 79 1.00 4.84 -5.77
N ASN A 80 1.29 5.64 -6.80
CA ASN A 80 0.90 5.32 -8.17
C ASN A 80 1.53 4.01 -8.66
N ALA A 81 2.81 3.77 -8.35
CA ALA A 81 3.47 2.52 -8.68
C ALA A 81 2.83 1.31 -7.96
N ALA A 82 2.51 1.46 -6.67
CA ALA A 82 1.84 0.42 -5.88
C ALA A 82 0.43 0.10 -6.42
N MET A 83 -0.36 1.13 -6.74
CA MET A 83 -1.70 0.96 -7.32
C MET A 83 -1.66 0.29 -8.69
N ASN A 84 -0.72 0.69 -9.56
CA ASN A 84 -0.56 0.07 -10.88
C ASN A 84 -0.17 -1.41 -10.76
N ALA A 85 0.79 -1.72 -9.88
CA ALA A 85 1.19 -3.11 -9.61
C ALA A 85 0.04 -3.95 -9.04
N TYR A 86 -0.72 -3.39 -8.10
CA TYR A 86 -1.92 -4.03 -7.55
C TYR A 86 -2.95 -4.32 -8.63
N ARG A 87 -3.32 -3.33 -9.44
CA ARG A 87 -4.33 -3.48 -10.51
C ARG A 87 -3.93 -4.52 -11.55
N LEU A 88 -2.66 -4.51 -11.97
CA LEU A 88 -2.15 -5.52 -12.91
C LEU A 88 -2.33 -6.92 -12.34
N LEU A 89 -1.93 -7.15 -11.09
CA LEU A 89 -2.02 -8.48 -10.47
C LEU A 89 -3.45 -8.87 -10.10
N ALA A 90 -4.26 -7.94 -9.60
CA ALA A 90 -5.65 -8.18 -9.25
C ALA A 90 -6.52 -8.48 -10.49
N GLY A 91 -6.25 -7.80 -11.61
CA GLY A 91 -6.90 -8.08 -12.89
C GLY A 91 -6.54 -9.45 -13.47
N HIS A 92 -5.35 -9.99 -13.16
CA HIS A 92 -4.98 -11.36 -13.52
C HIS A 92 -5.66 -12.43 -12.66
N THR A 93 -6.25 -12.08 -11.51
CA THR A 93 -7.01 -13.01 -10.66
C THR A 93 -8.47 -13.19 -11.08
N GLU A 94 -9.03 -12.33 -11.94
CA GLU A 94 -10.43 -12.41 -12.40
C GLU A 94 -10.61 -13.21 -13.71
N SER A 95 -9.62 -13.98 -14.15
CA SER A 95 -9.80 -14.96 -15.23
C SER A 95 -9.75 -16.41 -14.72
N PRO A 96 -10.85 -16.95 -14.18
CA PRO A 96 -11.09 -18.38 -14.17
C PRO A 96 -11.89 -18.78 -15.41
N THR A 97 -11.33 -19.72 -16.17
CA THR A 97 -12.04 -20.63 -17.08
C THR A 97 -13.18 -21.36 -16.39
#